data_AF-A0A352XRA6-F1
#
_entry.id   AF-A0A352XRA6-F1
#
_cell.length_a   1.000
_cell.length_b   1.000
_cell.length_c   1.000
_cell.angle_alpha   90.00
_cell.angle_beta   90.00
_cell.angle_gamma   90.00
#
_symmetry.space_group_name_H-M   'P 1'
#
loop_
_entity.id
_entity.type
_entity.pdbx_description
1 polymer ?
#
loop_
_entity_poly.entity_id
_entity_poly.type
_entity_poly.pdbx_seq_one_letter_code
_entity_poly.pdbx_strand_id
1 'polypeptide(L)' 'MNVIKAIYNFIVGDMIILVGVLVVIALLALIDNVASLSSLRVIAGPILIVAVLGVLTATLLREARGNR' A
#
# COMPACT_ATOMS: atom_id res chain seq x y z
N MET A 1 18.56 -12.94 -10.09
CA MET A 1 17.14 -13.07 -9.68
C MET A 1 16.29 -12.29 -10.68
N ASN A 2 15.36 -12.95 -11.38
CA ASN A 2 14.50 -12.25 -12.35
C ASN A 2 13.61 -11.24 -11.61
N VAL A 3 13.68 -9.97 -12.01
CA VAL A 3 12.91 -8.86 -11.42
C VAL A 3 11.41 -9.18 -11.33
N ILE A 4 10.88 -9.87 -12.35
CA ILE A 4 9.48 -10.33 -12.39
C ILE A 4 9.16 -11.29 -11.23
N LYS A 5 10.09 -12.18 -10.87
CA LYS A 5 9.92 -13.13 -9.76
C LYS A 5 9.99 -12.43 -8.41
N ALA A 6 10.81 -11.39 -8.29
CA ALA A 6 10.84 -10.54 -7.11
C ALA A 6 9.52 -9.77 -6.96
N ILE A 7 8.99 -9.20 -8.03
CA ILE A 7 7.67 -8.53 -8.04
C ILE A 7 6.55 -9.52 -7.69
N TYR A 8 6.59 -10.74 -8.24
CA TYR A 8 5.60 -11.77 -7.90
C TYR A 8 5.68 -12.19 -6.43
N ASN A 9 6.88 -12.46 -5.90
CA ASN A 9 7.03 -12.76 -4.48
C ASN A 9 6.70 -11.56 -3.58
N PHE A 10 6.88 -10.35 -4.06
CA PHE A 10 6.56 -9.12 -3.34
C PHE A 10 5.04 -8.87 -3.28
N ILE A 11 4.29 -9.18 -4.34
CA ILE A 11 2.83 -9.00 -4.40
C ILE A 11 2.08 -10.21 -3.83
N VAL A 12 2.51 -11.43 -4.15
CA VAL A 12 1.83 -12.68 -3.80
C VAL A 12 2.41 -13.34 -2.56
N GLY A 13 3.73 -13.19 -2.34
CA GLY A 13 4.41 -13.75 -1.17
C GLY A 13 4.30 -12.88 0.09
N ASP A 14 3.86 -11.62 -0.05
CA ASP A 14 3.71 -10.69 1.06
C ASP A 14 2.25 -10.26 1.31
N MET A 15 1.60 -10.96 2.24
CA MET A 15 0.25 -10.62 2.70
C MET A 15 0.12 -9.18 3.21
N ILE A 16 1.19 -8.57 3.75
CA ILE A 16 1.14 -7.19 4.26
C ILE A 16 1.00 -6.21 3.09
N ILE A 17 1.72 -6.43 2.00
CA ILE A 17 1.62 -5.59 0.80
C ILE A 17 0.24 -5.74 0.18
N LEU A 18 -0.24 -6.98 0.04
CA LEU A 18 -1.56 -7.25 -0.53
C LEU A 18 -2.67 -6.55 0.25
N VAL A 19 -2.69 -6.72 1.58
CA VAL A 19 -3.68 -6.08 2.46
C VAL A 19 -3.51 -4.56 2.46
N GLY A 20 -2.28 -4.07 2.53
CA GLY A 20 -1.98 -2.64 2.50
C GLY A 20 -2.49 -1.97 1.23
N VAL A 21 -2.22 -2.55 0.06
CA VAL A 21 -2.69 -2.04 -1.23
C VAL A 21 -4.22 -2.08 -1.32
N LEU A 22 -4.86 -3.17 -0.88
CA LEU A 22 -6.33 -3.27 -0.84
C LEU A 22 -6.96 -2.15 0.00
N VAL A 23 -6.41 -1.87 1.18
CA VAL A 23 -6.89 -0.79 2.06
C VAL A 23 -6.73 0.57 1.37
N VAL A 24 -5.59 0.83 0.73
CA VAL A 24 -5.35 2.08 0.01
C VAL A 24 -6.32 2.27 -1.15
N ILE A 25 -6.55 1.24 -1.95
CA ILE A 25 -7.51 1.29 -3.05
C ILE A 25 -8.92 1.54 -2.52
N ALA A 26 -9.33 0.87 -1.45
CA ALA A 26 -10.63 1.08 -0.83
C ALA A 26 -10.81 2.52 -0.30
N LEU A 27 -9.78 3.09 0.33
CA LEU A 27 -9.80 4.47 0.81
C LEU A 27 -9.89 5.49 -0.33
N LEU A 28 -9.14 5.29 -1.42
CA LEU A 28 -9.22 6.14 -2.60
C LEU A 28 -10.60 6.06 -3.26
N ALA A 29 -11.14 4.85 -3.40
CA ALA A 29 -12.48 4.65 -3.92
C ALA A 29 -13.52 5.37 -3.06
N LEU A 30 -13.37 5.35 -1.73
CA LEU A 30 -14.25 6.08 -0.81
C LEU A 30 -14.13 7.60 -0.99
N ILE A 31 -12.90 8.13 -1.08
CA ILE A 31 -12.66 9.57 -1.29
C ILE A 31 -13.27 10.06 -2.61
N ASP A 32 -13.22 9.23 -3.66
CA ASP A 32 -13.74 9.58 -4.97
C ASP A 32 -15.27 9.50 -5.04
N ASN A 33 -15.87 8.47 -4.42
CA ASN A 33 -17.31 8.23 -4.50
C ASN A 33 -18.15 8.99 -3.45
N VAL A 34 -17.54 9.48 -2.37
CA VAL A 34 -18.26 10.20 -1.32
C VAL A 34 -18.12 11.71 -1.51
N ALA A 35 -19.25 12.40 -1.73
CA ALA A 35 -19.28 13.84 -1.98
C ALA A 35 -18.73 14.68 -0.80
N SER A 36 -18.93 14.23 0.44
CA SER A 36 -18.40 14.92 1.63
C SER A 36 -16.88 14.85 1.76
N LEU A 37 -16.21 13.95 1.04
CA LEU A 37 -14.75 13.82 0.98
C LEU A 37 -14.14 14.57 -0.22
N SER A 38 -14.92 15.39 -0.93
CA SER A 38 -14.46 16.13 -2.12
C SER A 38 -13.26 17.04 -1.85
N SER A 39 -13.19 17.68 -0.68
CA SER A 39 -12.05 18.51 -0.28
C SER A 39 -10.75 17.71 -0.11
N LEU A 40 -10.85 16.41 0.20
CA LEU A 40 -9.71 15.52 0.36
C LEU A 40 -9.09 15.06 -0.97
N ARG A 41 -9.82 15.19 -2.09
CA ARG A 41 -9.32 14.78 -3.42
C ARG A 41 -8.09 15.56 -3.85
N VAL A 42 -7.98 16.82 -3.44
CA VAL A 42 -6.81 17.68 -3.72
C VAL A 42 -5.52 17.10 -3.13
N ILE A 43 -5.61 16.38 -2.02
CA ILE A 43 -4.47 15.77 -1.33
C ILE A 43 -4.41 14.24 -1.51
N ALA A 44 -5.19 13.67 -2.43
CA ALA A 44 -5.20 12.23 -2.67
C ALA A 44 -3.83 11.68 -3.10
N GLY A 45 -3.08 12.45 -3.89
CA GLY A 45 -1.70 12.09 -4.29
C GLY A 45 -0.75 11.96 -3.09
N PRO A 46 -0.62 12.99 -2.24
CA PRO A 46 0.11 12.90 -0.98
C PRO A 46 -0.33 11.74 -0.07
N ILE A 47 -1.64 11.50 0.07
CA ILE A 47 -2.18 10.36 0.84
C ILE A 47 -1.65 9.03 0.31
N LEU A 48 -1.63 8.86 -1.02
CA LEU A 48 -1.08 7.69 -1.69
C LEU A 48 0.40 7.45 -1.36
N ILE A 49 1.21 8.52 -1.39
CA ILE A 49 2.64 8.43 -1.10
C ILE A 49 2.85 7.96 0.35
N VAL A 50 2.17 8.57 1.30
CA VAL A 50 2.28 8.21 2.73
C VAL A 50 1.83 6.76 2.95
N ALA A 51 0.74 6.35 2.31
CA ALA A 51 0.23 5.00 2.48
C ALA A 51 1.19 3.95 1.88
N VAL A 52 1.74 4.20 0.69
CA VAL A 52 2.76 3.32 0.08
C VAL A 52 3.99 3.21 0.99
N LEU A 53 4.51 4.33 1.49
CA LEU A 53 5.65 4.33 2.41
C LEU A 53 5.35 3.54 3.69
N GLY A 54 4.14 3.66 4.24
CA GLY A 54 3.70 2.91 5.40
C GLY A 54 3.67 1.40 5.16
N VAL A 55 3.11 0.96 4.03
CA VAL A 55 3.05 -0.46 3.65
C VAL A 55 4.44 -1.04 3.42
N LEU A 56 5.32 -0.29 2.73
CA LEU A 56 6.70 -0.69 2.51
C LEU A 56 7.46 -0.81 3.84
N THR A 57 7.32 0.17 4.72
CA THR A 57 7.98 0.16 6.04
C THR A 57 7.49 -1.01 6.89
N ALA A 58 6.19 -1.27 6.92
CA ALA A 58 5.62 -2.42 7.63
C ALA A 58 6.15 -3.75 7.10
N THR A 59 6.29 -3.85 5.77
CA THR A 59 6.85 -5.03 5.09
C THR A 59 8.31 -5.25 5.45
N LEU A 60 9.14 -4.22 5.30
CA LEU A 60 10.56 -4.27 5.64
C LEU A 60 10.77 -4.59 7.12
N LEU A 61 9.92 -4.07 8.00
CA LEU A 61 9.96 -4.38 9.43
C LEU A 61 9.62 -5.85 9.71
N ARG A 62 8.64 -6.43 8.99
CA ARG A 62 8.34 -7.86 9.10
C ARG A 62 9.53 -8.69 8.66
N GLU A 63 10.11 -8.41 7.50
CA GLU A 63 11.28 -9.14 7.00
C GLU A 63 12.47 -9.02 7.97
N ALA A 64 12.76 -7.83 8.47
CA ALA A 64 13.82 -7.60 9.45
C ALA A 64 13.60 -8.36 10.78
N ARG A 65 12.34 -8.60 11.18
CA ARG A 65 12.00 -9.39 12.37
C ARG A 65 11.99 -10.89 12.12
N GLY A 66 11.52 -11.33 10.96
CA GLY A 66 11.49 -12.75 10.58
C GLY A 66 12.86 -13.33 10.22
N ASN A 67 13.85 -12.47 9.98
CA ASN A 67 15.24 -12.85 9.75
C ASN A 67 16.11 -12.86 11.03
N ARG A 68 15.47 -12.78 12.21
CA ARG A 68 16.06 -13.13 13.52
C ARG A 68 15.54 -14.49 13.95
#